data_AF-A0A9P8H836-F1
#
_entry.id   AF-A0A9P8H836-F1
#
_cell.length_a   1.000
_cell.length_b   1.000
_cell.length_c   1.000
_cell.angle_alpha   90.00
_cell.angle_beta   90.00
_cell.angle_gamma   90.00
#
_symmetry.space_group_name_H-M   'P 1'
#
loop_
_entity.id
_entity.type
_entity.pdbx_description
1 polymer ?
#
loop_
_entity_poly.entity_id
_entity_poly.type
_entity_poly.pdbx_seq_one_letter_code
_entity_poly.pdbx_strand_id
1 'polypeptide(L)'
;LEGILSSLVGNSDALREVDTGHLHITYHHNHWSNIGTRGPAGRFGHQHIYNNLYTSFLYQAIHSRSDNQMLIEGNVFRGNTREAVSSYGLVIPEDSPNTCVCGDFEIDGYVNFGARNDWGGAGVNVTQWGTFKKAPYRYQLTRLGDVEDVVVKGAGIGKI
;
A
#
# COMPACT_ATOMS: atom_id res chain seq x y z
N LEU A 1 10.91 3.84 16.12
CA LEU A 1 10.55 3.27 14.81
C LEU A 1 9.10 2.79 14.83
N GLU A 2 8.65 2.22 15.95
CA GLU A 2 7.23 2.10 16.25
C GLU A 2 6.59 3.50 16.25
N GLY A 3 5.50 3.68 15.50
CA GLY A 3 4.68 4.92 15.49
C GLY A 3 4.79 5.84 14.27
N ILE A 4 5.58 5.52 13.23
CA ILE A 4 5.57 6.31 11.98
C ILE A 4 4.45 5.83 11.06
N LEU A 5 3.43 6.68 10.88
CA LEU A 5 2.36 6.53 9.88
C LEU A 5 2.75 7.34 8.63
N SER A 6 2.75 6.74 7.44
CA SER A 6 3.27 7.43 6.24
C SER A 6 2.20 8.07 5.35
N SER A 7 1.40 7.30 4.61
CA SER A 7 0.49 7.82 3.59
C SER A 7 -0.94 7.29 3.75
N LEU A 8 -1.86 8.20 4.09
CA LEU A 8 -3.29 7.92 4.21
C LEU A 8 -4.06 8.59 3.05
N VAL A 9 -4.93 7.82 2.39
CA VAL A 9 -5.83 8.29 1.34
C VAL A 9 -7.28 8.02 1.77
N GLY A 10 -8.10 9.07 1.85
CA GLY A 10 -9.44 9.02 2.43
C GLY A 10 -9.38 8.98 3.96
N ASN A 11 -9.61 10.12 4.62
CA ASN A 11 -9.31 10.28 6.04
C ASN A 11 -10.33 9.59 6.97
N SER A 12 -11.56 9.38 6.52
CA SER A 12 -12.63 8.77 7.31
C SER A 12 -13.48 7.83 6.45
N ASP A 13 -13.86 6.70 7.03
CA ASP A 13 -14.82 5.74 6.50
C ASP A 13 -16.27 6.28 6.43
N ALA A 14 -16.56 7.38 7.12
CA ALA A 14 -17.85 8.06 7.05
C ALA A 14 -18.01 8.96 5.80
N LEU A 15 -16.94 9.22 5.03
CA LEU A 15 -16.94 10.16 3.91
C LEU A 15 -17.09 9.49 2.53
N ARG A 16 -17.66 8.28 2.49
CA ARG A 16 -17.89 7.51 1.27
C ARG A 16 -18.50 8.34 0.14
N GLU A 17 -19.56 9.09 0.42
CA GLU A 17 -20.27 9.88 -0.60
C GLU A 17 -19.40 10.97 -1.22
N VAL A 18 -18.43 11.50 -0.45
CA VAL A 18 -17.51 12.53 -0.91
C VAL A 18 -16.33 11.91 -1.68
N ASP A 19 -15.77 10.81 -1.17
CA ASP A 19 -14.50 10.28 -1.68
C ASP A 19 -14.67 9.33 -2.89
N THR A 20 -15.81 8.63 -2.97
CA THR A 20 -16.06 7.63 -4.02
C THR A 20 -15.98 8.26 -5.41
N GLY A 21 -15.12 7.71 -6.26
CA GLY A 21 -14.93 8.17 -7.65
C GLY A 21 -13.91 9.31 -7.84
N HIS A 22 -13.29 9.80 -6.76
CA HIS A 22 -12.36 10.94 -6.84
C HIS A 22 -10.90 10.53 -6.59
N LEU A 23 -10.67 9.61 -5.65
CA LEU A 23 -9.33 9.28 -5.17
C LEU A 23 -8.63 8.29 -6.11
N HIS A 24 -8.05 8.81 -7.19
CA HIS A 24 -7.24 8.04 -8.15
C HIS A 24 -5.74 8.35 -7.98
N ILE A 25 -4.98 7.42 -7.40
CA ILE A 25 -3.59 7.66 -7.00
C ILE A 25 -2.67 6.59 -7.60
N THR A 26 -1.47 7.02 -7.98
CA THR A 26 -0.41 6.12 -8.41
C THR A 26 0.83 6.33 -7.56
N TYR A 27 1.32 5.25 -6.95
CA TYR A 27 2.61 5.24 -6.27
C TYR A 27 3.57 4.40 -7.09
N HIS A 28 4.64 5.01 -7.61
CA HIS A 28 5.67 4.27 -8.31
C HIS A 28 7.07 4.75 -8.00
N HIS A 29 8.02 3.81 -8.01
CA HIS A 29 9.44 4.06 -7.79
C HIS A 29 9.75 4.86 -6.50
N ASN A 30 8.90 4.72 -5.48
CA ASN A 30 9.14 5.30 -4.16
C ASN A 30 9.99 4.35 -3.31
N HIS A 31 10.84 4.93 -2.46
CA HIS A 31 11.54 4.20 -1.41
C HIS A 31 10.87 4.43 -0.06
N TRP A 32 10.20 3.41 0.45
CA TRP A 32 9.56 3.38 1.76
C TRP A 32 10.51 2.75 2.76
N SER A 33 11.15 3.55 3.61
CA SER A 33 12.22 3.06 4.50
C SER A 33 11.94 3.37 5.97
N ASN A 34 12.02 2.34 6.81
CA ASN A 34 11.89 2.44 8.27
C ASN A 34 10.56 3.05 8.72
N ILE A 35 9.45 2.50 8.21
CA ILE A 35 8.08 2.98 8.45
C ILE A 35 7.29 1.96 9.26
N GLY A 36 6.34 2.42 10.09
CA GLY A 36 5.45 1.55 10.85
C GLY A 36 4.29 1.01 10.02
N THR A 37 3.40 1.91 9.56
CA THR A 37 2.16 1.59 8.84
C THR A 37 1.90 2.55 7.67
N ARG A 38 0.92 2.20 6.82
CA ARG A 38 0.36 3.05 5.73
C ARG A 38 1.33 3.36 4.60
N GLY A 39 1.67 2.37 3.79
CA GLY A 39 2.58 2.47 2.65
C GLY A 39 1.97 2.17 1.26
N PRO A 40 0.74 2.56 0.88
CA PRO A 40 -0.21 3.44 1.55
C PRO A 40 -1.34 2.67 2.25
N ALA A 41 -2.15 3.37 3.05
CA ALA A 41 -3.47 2.91 3.47
C ALA A 41 -4.56 3.74 2.77
N GLY A 42 -5.51 3.08 2.10
CA GLY A 42 -6.52 3.74 1.25
C GLY A 42 -7.95 3.35 1.58
N ARG A 43 -8.87 4.29 1.32
CA ARG A 43 -10.34 4.13 1.39
C ARG A 43 -10.98 4.63 0.09
N PHE A 44 -12.06 3.97 -0.35
CA PHE A 44 -12.97 4.36 -1.45
C PHE A 44 -12.39 4.66 -2.85
N GLY A 45 -11.06 4.65 -3.02
CA GLY A 45 -10.37 5.08 -4.23
C GLY A 45 -9.96 3.95 -5.16
N HIS A 46 -9.25 4.33 -6.23
CA HIS A 46 -8.44 3.42 -7.03
C HIS A 46 -6.96 3.77 -6.89
N GLN A 47 -6.16 2.82 -6.42
CA GLN A 47 -4.74 3.03 -6.20
C GLN A 47 -3.92 2.02 -6.99
N HIS A 48 -3.04 2.52 -7.85
CA HIS A 48 -2.09 1.68 -8.57
C HIS A 48 -0.72 1.81 -7.92
N ILE A 49 -0.21 0.72 -7.39
CA ILE A 49 1.01 0.67 -6.58
C ILE A 49 2.00 -0.23 -7.30
N TYR A 50 3.02 0.35 -7.93
CA TYR A 50 3.93 -0.43 -8.75
C TYR A 50 5.41 -0.04 -8.67
N ASN A 51 6.30 -1.03 -8.81
CA ASN A 51 7.75 -0.83 -8.78
C ASN A 51 8.26 0.03 -7.61
N ASN A 52 7.64 -0.04 -6.44
CA ASN A 52 8.14 0.59 -5.22
C ASN A 52 9.07 -0.35 -4.46
N LEU A 53 9.98 0.22 -3.67
CA LEU A 53 10.85 -0.50 -2.74
C LEU A 53 10.43 -0.22 -1.30
N TYR A 54 10.15 -1.27 -0.55
CA TYR A 54 9.84 -1.24 0.88
C TYR A 54 10.97 -1.87 1.68
N THR A 55 11.66 -1.10 2.51
CA THR A 55 12.74 -1.59 3.38
C THR A 55 12.38 -1.36 4.84
N SER A 56 12.18 -2.46 5.59
CA SER A 56 11.80 -2.44 7.00
C SER A 56 10.49 -1.69 7.28
N PHE A 57 9.38 -2.25 6.81
CA PHE A 57 8.03 -1.72 6.99
C PHE A 57 7.28 -2.51 8.06
N LEU A 58 7.37 -2.08 9.32
CA LEU A 58 7.24 -2.98 10.48
C LEU A 58 5.91 -3.75 10.58
N TYR A 59 4.78 -3.12 10.30
CA TYR A 59 3.47 -3.74 10.50
C TYR A 59 2.72 -3.98 9.18
N GLN A 60 1.90 -3.03 8.73
CA GLN A 60 1.06 -3.15 7.53
C GLN A 60 1.45 -2.09 6.49
N ALA A 61 2.03 -2.54 5.38
CA ALA A 61 2.45 -1.68 4.29
C ALA A 61 1.29 -1.24 3.41
N ILE A 62 0.92 -2.03 2.40
CA ILE A 62 -0.17 -1.68 1.50
C ILE A 62 -1.48 -2.16 2.10
N HIS A 63 -2.38 -1.24 2.45
CA HIS A 63 -3.63 -1.57 3.13
C HIS A 63 -4.85 -1.00 2.41
N SER A 64 -5.62 -1.88 1.78
CA SER A 64 -6.89 -1.53 1.16
C SER A 64 -8.03 -1.70 2.18
N ARG A 65 -8.77 -0.63 2.46
CA ARG A 65 -9.91 -0.63 3.39
C ARG A 65 -11.12 0.05 2.74
N SER A 66 -12.30 -0.13 3.33
CA SER A 66 -13.50 0.63 3.02
C SER A 66 -13.77 0.71 1.51
N ASP A 67 -13.96 -0.46 0.88
CA ASP A 67 -14.22 -0.63 -0.57
C ASP A 67 -13.17 -0.05 -1.54
N ASN A 68 -12.01 0.38 -1.05
CA ASN A 68 -10.90 0.83 -1.88
C ASN A 68 -10.46 -0.28 -2.84
N GLN A 69 -10.00 0.09 -4.03
CA GLN A 69 -9.57 -0.83 -5.08
C GLN A 69 -8.08 -0.62 -5.34
N MET A 70 -7.26 -1.62 -5.07
CA MET A 70 -5.81 -1.56 -5.33
C MET A 70 -5.38 -2.49 -6.45
N LEU A 71 -4.57 -1.98 -7.37
CA LEU A 71 -3.79 -2.78 -8.32
C LEU A 71 -2.32 -2.74 -7.89
N ILE A 72 -1.72 -3.91 -7.61
CA ILE A 72 -0.39 -4.02 -7.01
C ILE A 72 0.54 -4.83 -7.91
N GLU A 73 1.63 -4.22 -8.39
CA GLU A 73 2.46 -4.79 -9.46
C GLU A 73 3.98 -4.54 -9.27
N GLY A 74 4.80 -5.57 -9.29
CA GLY A 74 6.25 -5.39 -9.39
C GLY A 74 6.93 -4.69 -8.20
N ASN A 75 6.30 -4.63 -7.02
CA ASN A 75 6.90 -4.05 -5.82
C ASN A 75 7.87 -5.02 -5.16
N VAL A 76 8.86 -4.48 -4.45
CA VAL A 76 9.91 -5.24 -3.77
C VAL A 76 9.92 -4.91 -2.27
N PHE A 77 9.94 -5.95 -1.44
CA PHE A 77 10.00 -5.86 0.01
C PHE A 77 11.30 -6.47 0.54
N ARG A 78 11.95 -5.77 1.47
CA ARG A 78 13.21 -6.13 2.11
C ARG A 78 13.17 -5.81 3.60
N GLY A 79 14.04 -6.48 4.36
CA GLY A 79 14.16 -6.26 5.80
C GLY A 79 12.92 -6.72 6.58
N ASN A 80 12.66 -6.08 7.72
CA ASN A 80 11.60 -6.50 8.62
C ASN A 80 10.25 -5.91 8.20
N THR A 81 9.41 -6.73 7.58
CA THR A 81 8.03 -6.37 7.23
C THR A 81 7.11 -7.49 7.63
N ARG A 82 6.13 -7.21 8.51
CA ARG A 82 5.15 -8.21 8.93
C ARG A 82 4.17 -8.53 7.81
N GLU A 83 3.56 -7.51 7.22
CA GLU A 83 2.51 -7.66 6.21
C GLU A 83 2.70 -6.65 5.08
N ALA A 84 3.03 -7.18 3.89
CA ALA A 84 3.23 -6.38 2.69
C ALA A 84 1.92 -5.83 2.13
N VAL A 85 0.87 -6.66 2.17
CA VAL A 85 -0.45 -6.33 1.63
C VAL A 85 -1.54 -6.87 2.53
N SER A 86 -2.50 -6.02 2.88
CA SER A 86 -3.76 -6.40 3.54
C SER A 86 -4.94 -5.79 2.80
N SER A 87 -6.02 -6.57 2.64
CA SER A 87 -7.35 -6.02 2.33
C SER A 87 -8.35 -6.19 3.48
N TYR A 88 -7.89 -6.79 4.59
CA TYR A 88 -8.72 -7.01 5.76
C TYR A 88 -8.96 -5.67 6.46
N GLY A 89 -10.22 -5.33 6.73
CA GLY A 89 -10.63 -4.04 7.29
C GLY A 89 -10.19 -3.78 8.73
N LEU A 90 -9.47 -4.70 9.38
CA LEU A 90 -8.89 -4.46 10.69
C LEU A 90 -7.69 -3.51 10.61
N VAL A 91 -7.88 -2.31 11.15
CA VAL A 91 -6.85 -1.32 11.43
C VAL A 91 -6.19 -1.70 12.75
N ILE A 92 -4.96 -2.21 12.68
CA ILE A 92 -4.25 -2.67 13.88
C ILE A 92 -3.99 -1.53 14.88
N PRO A 93 -3.84 -1.82 16.19
CA PRO A 93 -3.55 -0.80 17.21
C PRO A 93 -2.33 0.06 16.90
N GLU A 94 -1.32 -0.48 16.22
CA GLU A 94 -0.13 0.27 15.82
C GLU A 94 -0.41 1.32 14.72
N ASP A 95 -1.53 1.20 14.00
CA ASP A 95 -2.01 2.19 13.05
C ASP A 95 -3.01 3.19 13.66
N SER A 96 -3.86 2.72 14.57
CA SER A 96 -4.89 3.51 15.25
C SER A 96 -4.96 3.16 16.74
N PRO A 97 -4.05 3.70 17.57
CA PRO A 97 -3.96 3.33 18.99
C PRO A 97 -5.07 3.95 19.87
N ASN A 98 -5.88 4.85 19.31
CA ASN A 98 -6.72 5.78 20.08
C ASN A 98 -8.18 5.31 20.29
N THR A 99 -8.53 4.12 19.83
CA THR A 99 -9.92 3.70 19.65
C THR A 99 -10.24 2.40 20.38
N CYS A 100 -9.40 1.36 20.27
CA CYS A 100 -9.37 0.25 21.24
C CYS A 100 -8.01 -0.47 21.26
N VAL A 101 -7.78 -1.25 22.31
CA VAL A 101 -6.62 -2.16 22.42
C VAL A 101 -6.58 -3.25 21.33
N CYS A 102 -7.71 -3.47 20.65
CA CYS A 102 -7.93 -4.48 19.63
C CYS A 102 -7.73 -4.01 18.18
N GLY A 103 -7.66 -2.69 17.95
CA GLY A 103 -7.72 -2.10 16.60
C GLY A 103 -9.15 -1.80 16.12
N ASP A 104 -9.26 -0.99 15.08
CA ASP A 104 -10.56 -0.58 14.53
C ASP A 104 -11.01 -1.45 13.39
N PHE A 105 -12.28 -1.82 13.40
CA PHE A 105 -12.88 -2.51 12.27
C PHE A 105 -13.49 -1.52 11.29
N GLU A 106 -13.04 -1.62 10.05
CA GLU A 106 -13.69 -1.03 8.88
C GLU A 106 -14.19 -2.15 7.96
N ILE A 107 -14.97 -1.77 6.95
CA ILE A 107 -15.27 -2.68 5.84
C ILE A 107 -13.95 -3.01 5.12
N ASP A 108 -13.82 -4.23 4.64
CA ASP A 108 -12.69 -4.65 3.81
C ASP A 108 -12.54 -3.75 2.57
N GLY A 109 -11.30 -3.61 2.11
CA GLY A 109 -11.04 -3.13 0.76
C GLY A 109 -10.87 -4.29 -0.21
N TYR A 110 -10.49 -3.97 -1.43
CA TYR A 110 -10.23 -4.92 -2.49
C TYR A 110 -8.81 -4.76 -3.04
N VAL A 111 -8.20 -5.88 -3.41
CA VAL A 111 -6.88 -5.94 -4.03
C VAL A 111 -6.94 -6.76 -5.32
N ASN A 112 -6.09 -6.42 -6.28
CA ASN A 112 -5.71 -7.27 -7.41
C ASN A 112 -4.18 -7.24 -7.57
N PHE A 113 -3.61 -8.39 -7.89
CA PHE A 113 -2.22 -8.50 -8.32
C PHE A 113 -2.15 -8.54 -9.85
N GLY A 114 -1.33 -7.66 -10.43
CA GLY A 114 -0.96 -7.73 -11.84
C GLY A 114 0.36 -8.48 -12.00
N ALA A 115 1.44 -7.78 -12.35
CA ALA A 115 2.76 -8.38 -12.40
C ALA A 115 3.25 -8.90 -11.03
N ARG A 116 4.11 -9.92 -11.07
CA ARG A 116 4.70 -10.54 -9.87
C ARG A 116 5.37 -9.48 -8.98
N ASN A 117 5.08 -9.53 -7.69
CA ASN A 117 5.77 -8.78 -6.65
C ASN A 117 6.78 -9.69 -5.94
N ASP A 118 7.79 -9.09 -5.34
CA ASP A 118 8.74 -9.75 -4.44
C ASP A 118 8.43 -9.32 -3.01
N TRP A 119 7.75 -10.19 -2.26
CA TRP A 119 7.34 -9.92 -0.88
C TRP A 119 8.47 -10.11 0.14
N GLY A 120 9.63 -10.62 -0.28
CA GLY A 120 10.68 -11.06 0.64
C GLY A 120 10.14 -12.10 1.62
N GLY A 121 10.17 -11.78 2.92
CA GLY A 121 9.59 -12.62 3.98
C GLY A 121 8.24 -12.14 4.52
N ALA A 122 7.64 -11.11 3.91
CA ALA A 122 6.42 -10.48 4.43
C ALA A 122 5.17 -11.31 4.11
N GLY A 123 4.18 -11.24 5.02
CA GLY A 123 2.86 -11.82 4.82
C GLY A 123 2.01 -11.04 3.81
N VAL A 124 1.02 -11.73 3.24
CA VAL A 124 0.00 -11.17 2.35
C VAL A 124 -1.36 -11.70 2.80
N ASN A 125 -2.28 -10.82 3.18
CA ASN A 125 -3.62 -11.16 3.63
C ASN A 125 -4.67 -10.47 2.76
N VAL A 126 -5.07 -11.13 1.67
CA VAL A 126 -6.13 -10.63 0.79
C VAL A 126 -7.42 -11.39 1.11
N THR A 127 -8.37 -10.68 1.71
CA THR A 127 -9.71 -11.16 2.05
C THR A 127 -10.70 -10.93 0.90
N GLN A 128 -10.49 -9.92 0.05
CA GLN A 128 -11.38 -9.61 -1.07
C GLN A 128 -10.60 -9.23 -2.34
N TRP A 129 -11.08 -9.76 -3.47
CA TRP A 129 -10.51 -9.50 -4.80
C TRP A 129 -11.37 -8.49 -5.56
N GLY A 130 -10.71 -7.48 -6.15
CA GLY A 130 -11.38 -6.35 -6.76
C GLY A 130 -11.68 -6.45 -8.25
N THR A 131 -12.21 -5.37 -8.82
CA THR A 131 -12.42 -5.22 -10.27
C THR A 131 -11.33 -4.37 -10.94
N PHE A 132 -10.53 -3.62 -10.17
CA PHE A 132 -9.44 -2.81 -10.69
C PHE A 132 -8.23 -3.67 -11.07
N LYS A 133 -8.28 -4.26 -12.27
CA LYS A 133 -7.26 -5.20 -12.80
C LYS A 133 -6.30 -4.57 -13.80
N LYS A 134 -6.56 -3.32 -14.21
CA LYS A 134 -5.78 -2.61 -15.22
C LYS A 134 -5.88 -1.12 -15.01
N ALA A 135 -4.75 -0.43 -14.99
CA ALA A 135 -4.72 1.03 -14.97
C ALA A 135 -5.23 1.63 -16.30
N PRO A 136 -5.97 2.76 -16.28
CA PRO A 136 -6.54 3.38 -17.48
C PRO A 136 -5.52 4.22 -18.29
N TYR A 137 -4.23 4.09 -18.01
CA TYR A 137 -3.14 4.83 -18.65
C TYR A 137 -2.02 3.89 -19.09
N ARG A 138 -1.11 4.41 -19.92
CA ARG A 138 0.09 3.66 -20.34
C ARG A 138 1.17 3.80 -19.29
N TYR A 139 1.82 2.70 -18.97
CA TYR A 139 2.97 2.64 -18.06
C TYR A 139 3.88 1.49 -18.50
N GLN A 140 5.12 1.52 -18.02
CA GLN A 140 6.08 0.45 -18.21
C GLN A 140 6.59 0.03 -16.85
N LEU A 141 6.50 -1.27 -16.57
CA LEU A 141 7.06 -1.82 -15.35
C LEU A 141 8.58 -1.99 -15.53
N THR A 142 9.34 -1.53 -14.54
CA THR A 142 10.74 -1.92 -14.39
C THR A 142 10.80 -3.42 -14.12
N ARG A 143 11.80 -4.13 -14.67
CA ARG A 143 11.95 -5.56 -14.41
C ARG A 143 12.10 -5.77 -12.91
N LEU A 144 11.41 -6.75 -12.34
CA LEU A 144 11.32 -6.93 -10.89
C LEU A 144 12.70 -6.98 -10.20
N GLY A 145 13.68 -7.65 -10.81
CA GLY A 145 15.05 -7.74 -10.28
C GLY A 145 15.84 -6.42 -10.30
N ASP A 146 15.44 -5.44 -11.11
CA ASP A 146 16.12 -4.14 -11.23
C ASP A 146 15.44 -3.06 -10.36
N VAL A 147 14.27 -3.34 -9.77
CA VAL A 147 13.48 -2.33 -9.04
C VAL A 147 14.26 -1.70 -7.90
N GLU A 148 14.92 -2.51 -7.09
CA GLU A 148 15.68 -2.03 -5.93
C GLU A 148 16.78 -1.05 -6.36
N ASP A 149 17.58 -1.42 -7.36
CA ASP A 149 18.66 -0.57 -7.89
C ASP A 149 18.13 0.72 -8.50
N VAL A 150 17.06 0.64 -9.30
CA VAL A 150 16.44 1.82 -9.94
C VAL A 150 15.90 2.77 -8.88
N VAL A 151 15.20 2.27 -7.87
CA VAL A 151 14.61 3.10 -6.81
C VAL A 151 15.69 3.73 -5.93
N VAL A 152 16.67 2.97 -5.45
CA VAL A 152 17.77 3.51 -4.62
C VAL A 152 18.57 4.59 -5.38
N LYS A 153 18.75 4.42 -6.69
CA LYS A 153 19.46 5.40 -7.51
C LYS A 153 18.65 6.67 -7.76
N GLY A 154 17.33 6.53 -7.96
CA GLY A 154 16.46 7.60 -8.48
C GLY A 154 15.59 8.32 -7.44
N ALA A 155 15.30 7.72 -6.29
CA ALA A 155 14.42 8.32 -5.30
C ALA A 155 15.14 9.37 -4.44
N GLY A 156 14.45 10.48 -4.14
CA GLY A 156 14.93 11.53 -3.25
C GLY A 156 15.50 12.77 -3.95
N ILE A 157 15.97 13.72 -3.15
CA ILE A 157 16.44 15.04 -3.62
C ILE A 157 17.78 14.90 -4.36
N GLY A 158 17.93 15.63 -5.47
CA GLY A 158 19.19 15.71 -6.23
C GLY A 158 19.49 14.51 -7.13
N LYS A 159 18.46 13.76 -7.52
CA LYS A 159 18.55 12.57 -8.39
C LYS A 159 17.94 12.76 -9.79
N ILE A 160 17.59 14.01 -10.12
CA ILE A 160 17.03 14.43 -11.40
C ILE A 160 18.00 15.34 -12.15
#